data_AF-C4JB12-F1
#
_entry.id   AF-C4JB12-F1
#
_cell.length_a   1.000
_cell.length_b   1.000
_cell.length_c   1.000
_cell.angle_alpha   90.00
_cell.angle_beta   90.00
_cell.angle_gamma   90.00
#
_symmetry.space_group_name_H-M   'P 1'
#
loop_
_entity.id
_entity.type
_entity.pdbx_description
1 polymer ?
#
loop_
_entity_poly.entity_id
_entity_poly.type
_entity_poly.pdbx_seq_one_letter_code
_entity_poly.pdbx_strand_id
1 'polypeptide(L)'
;MDKLLLCGDAEQDKTASGDTEGKMCNGYDIILMAETVYAVSCLPNLYRLIKKCLRYPGGVVYMAGKKHYFGVGGGTRQFLRLVEKDGAMHPERLNDVADGSSNVREVWKFSFK
;
A
#
# COMPACT_ATOMS: atom_id res chain seq x y z
N MET A 1 6.60 0.32 16.63
CA MET A 1 6.61 1.10 15.37
C MET A 1 5.64 2.23 15.58
N ASP A 2 6.14 3.45 15.65
CA ASP A 2 5.43 4.60 16.21
C ASP A 2 4.26 5.02 15.32
N LYS A 3 3.09 5.23 15.92
CA LYS A 3 1.89 5.81 15.25
C LYS A 3 2.22 7.13 14.53
N LEU A 4 3.28 7.81 14.98
CA LEU A 4 3.78 9.07 14.41
C LEU A 4 4.39 8.91 13.01
N LEU A 5 4.94 7.73 12.67
CA LEU A 5 5.59 7.50 11.37
C LEU A 5 4.61 7.18 10.21
N LEU A 6 3.34 6.91 10.54
CA LEU A 6 2.30 6.58 9.54
C LEU A 6 1.53 7.81 9.06
N CYS A 7 1.43 8.85 9.90
CA CYS A 7 0.93 10.15 9.49
C CYS A 7 2.14 10.95 9.01
N GLY A 8 2.37 10.99 7.69
CA GLY A 8 3.54 11.67 7.13
C GLY A 8 3.69 13.09 7.69
N ASP A 9 4.92 13.47 8.03
CA ASP A 9 5.27 14.80 8.50
C ASP A 9 4.89 15.83 7.42
N ALA A 10 3.71 16.42 7.54
CA ALA A 10 3.40 17.70 6.94
C ALA A 10 4.01 18.74 7.89
N GLU A 11 4.99 19.50 7.41
CA GLU A 11 5.51 20.67 8.12
C GLU A 11 4.32 21.54 8.56
N GLN A 12 4.13 21.62 9.88
CA GLN A 12 3.22 22.55 10.49
C GLN A 12 4.04 23.68 11.10
N ASP A 13 3.98 24.83 10.43
CA ASP A 13 4.30 26.10 11.02
C ASP A 13 3.43 26.31 12.27
N LYS A 14 4.08 26.63 13.38
CA LYS A 14 3.47 26.67 14.72
C LYS A 14 2.82 28.02 14.96
N THR A 15 1.55 28.04 15.38
CA THR A 15 1.08 28.95 16.44
C THR A 15 0.00 28.24 17.26
N ALA A 16 0.10 28.39 18.58
CA ALA A 16 -0.47 27.53 19.61
C ALA A 16 -1.95 27.79 19.94
N SER A 17 -2.68 26.73 20.30
CA SER A 17 -3.56 26.63 21.49
C SER A 17 -4.35 25.32 21.45
N GLY A 18 -4.56 24.70 22.60
CA GLY A 18 -5.00 23.31 22.74
C GLY A 18 -6.37 22.97 22.15
N ASP A 19 -6.45 21.75 21.61
CA ASP A 19 -7.43 20.73 21.96
C ASP A 19 -6.87 19.36 21.52
N THR A 20 -7.06 18.34 22.35
CA THR A 20 -6.62 16.97 22.06
C THR A 20 -7.64 16.31 21.14
N GLU A 21 -7.74 16.80 19.91
CA GLU A 21 -8.50 16.14 18.87
C GLU A 21 -7.53 15.27 18.05
N GLY A 22 -7.76 13.96 18.12
CA GLY A 22 -6.99 12.97 17.36
C GLY A 22 -7.00 13.34 15.88
N LYS A 23 -5.88 13.89 15.43
CA LYS A 23 -5.65 14.38 14.07
C LYS A 23 -6.00 13.27 13.08
N MET A 24 -7.22 13.32 12.55
CA MET A 24 -7.67 12.39 11.52
C MET A 24 -6.74 12.56 10.33
N CYS A 25 -5.99 11.51 10.02
CA CYS A 25 -5.09 11.48 8.89
C CYS A 25 -5.97 11.60 7.63
N ASN A 26 -5.91 12.74 6.95
CA ASN A 26 -6.70 13.07 5.75
C ASN A 26 -6.24 12.25 4.53
N GLY A 27 -6.30 10.92 4.64
CA GLY A 27 -5.95 9.97 3.59
C GLY A 27 -7.18 9.40 2.91
N TYR A 28 -6.96 8.66 1.82
CA TYR A 28 -8.02 7.99 1.08
C TYR A 28 -8.59 6.82 1.87
N ASP A 29 -9.91 6.70 1.89
CA ASP A 29 -10.60 5.54 2.45
C ASP A 29 -10.29 4.26 1.66
N ILE A 30 -10.18 4.41 0.34
CA ILE A 30 -9.91 3.31 -0.59
C ILE A 30 -8.86 3.76 -1.60
N ILE A 31 -7.82 2.95 -1.79
CA ILE A 31 -6.88 3.07 -2.91
C ILE A 31 -7.11 1.89 -3.85
N LEU A 32 -7.41 2.18 -5.11
CA LEU A 32 -7.53 1.17 -6.17
C LEU A 32 -6.30 1.27 -7.07
N MET A 33 -5.66 0.14 -7.35
CA MET A 33 -4.48 0.10 -8.22
C MET A 33 -4.47 -1.17 -9.07
N ALA A 34 -4.10 -1.02 -10.34
CA ALA A 34 -4.02 -2.12 -11.29
C ALA A 34 -2.74 -2.01 -12.13
N GLU A 35 -2.00 -3.11 -12.28
CA GLU A 35 -0.80 -3.19 -13.11
C GLU A 35 0.31 -2.18 -12.75
N THR A 36 0.44 -1.81 -11.47
CA THR A 36 1.41 -0.79 -11.00
C THR A 36 2.67 -1.35 -10.36
N VAL A 37 2.78 -2.68 -10.20
CA VAL A 37 3.89 -3.36 -9.48
C VAL A 37 4.88 -4.06 -10.41
N TYR A 38 5.00 -3.62 -11.65
CA TYR A 38 5.86 -4.26 -12.66
C TYR A 38 7.36 -3.89 -12.52
N ALA A 39 7.68 -2.67 -12.08
CA ALA A 39 9.05 -2.19 -11.96
C ALA A 39 9.59 -2.39 -10.54
N VAL A 40 10.53 -3.32 -10.36
CA VAL A 40 11.10 -3.69 -9.04
C VAL A 40 11.72 -2.47 -8.33
N SER A 41 12.42 -1.61 -9.06
CA SER A 41 13.07 -0.41 -8.53
C SER A 41 12.08 0.62 -7.95
N CYS A 42 10.82 0.60 -8.40
CA CYS A 42 9.79 1.55 -7.96
C CYS A 42 9.01 1.08 -6.73
N LEU A 43 9.03 -0.23 -6.40
CA LEU A 43 8.19 -0.81 -5.34
C LEU A 43 8.39 -0.15 -3.96
N PRO A 44 9.62 0.17 -3.50
CA PRO A 44 9.81 0.84 -2.22
C PRO A 44 9.15 2.23 -2.15
N ASN A 45 9.25 2.99 -3.24
CA ASN A 45 8.65 4.32 -3.33
C ASN A 45 7.12 4.25 -3.44
N LEU A 46 6.59 3.30 -4.23
CA LEU A 46 5.16 3.06 -4.33
C LEU A 46 4.56 2.67 -2.98
N TYR A 47 5.20 1.76 -2.25
CA TYR A 47 4.72 1.35 -0.93
C TYR A 47 4.76 2.49 0.10
N ARG A 48 5.82 3.32 0.07
CA ARG A 48 5.90 4.54 0.89
C ARG A 48 4.77 5.52 0.56
N LEU A 49 4.45 5.70 -0.73
CA LEU A 49 3.36 6.56 -1.17
C LEU A 49 2.01 6.03 -0.67
N ILE A 50 1.75 4.73 -0.83
CA ILE A 50 0.54 4.08 -0.32
C ILE A 50 0.37 4.34 1.18
N LYS A 51 1.42 4.13 1.99
CA LYS A 51 1.35 4.37 3.43
C LYS A 51 1.03 5.83 3.78
N LYS A 52 1.57 6.79 3.03
CA LYS A 52 1.29 8.23 3.24
C LYS A 52 -0.12 8.64 2.84
N CYS A 53 -0.65 8.03 1.78
CA CYS A 53 -1.93 8.41 1.20
C CYS A 53 -3.11 7.66 1.80
N LEU A 54 -2.90 6.49 2.40
CA LEU A 54 -3.99 5.67 2.94
C LEU A 54 -4.46 6.22 4.29
N ARG A 55 -5.78 6.34 4.47
CA ARG A 55 -6.37 6.70 5.77
C ARG A 55 -5.98 5.67 6.84
N TYR A 56 -5.42 6.13 7.95
CA TYR A 56 -5.20 5.30 9.14
C TYR A 56 -6.34 5.49 10.15
N PRO A 57 -6.83 4.43 10.83
CA PRO A 57 -6.49 3.01 10.65
C PRO A 57 -7.37 2.28 9.62
N GLY A 58 -8.47 2.91 9.18
CA GLY A 58 -9.55 2.23 8.46
C GLY A 58 -9.50 2.29 6.93
N GLY A 59 -8.38 2.72 6.33
CA GLY A 59 -8.21 2.74 4.88
C GLY A 59 -7.84 1.36 4.34
N VAL A 60 -8.28 1.07 3.11
CA VAL A 60 -8.01 -0.21 2.43
C VAL A 60 -7.42 0.02 1.03
N VAL A 61 -6.45 -0.81 0.65
CA VAL A 61 -5.89 -0.84 -0.70
C VAL A 61 -6.38 -2.10 -1.40
N TYR A 62 -6.87 -1.98 -2.63
CA TYR A 62 -7.11 -3.11 -3.53
C TYR A 62 -6.14 -3.03 -4.70
N MET A 63 -5.34 -4.08 -4.88
CA MET A 63 -4.34 -4.19 -5.94
C MET A 63 -4.65 -5.38 -6.84
N ALA A 64 -4.82 -5.11 -8.13
CA ALA A 64 -4.81 -6.14 -9.18
C ALA A 64 -3.46 -6.14 -9.91
N GLY A 65 -2.88 -7.30 -10.15
CA GLY A 65 -1.63 -7.37 -10.92
C GLY A 65 -1.24 -8.78 -11.33
N LYS A 66 -0.34 -8.88 -12.31
CA LYS A 66 0.29 -10.16 -12.64
C LYS A 66 1.17 -10.65 -11.49
N LYS A 67 1.14 -11.97 -11.25
CA LYS A 67 2.03 -12.67 -10.33
C LYS A 67 3.49 -12.41 -10.63
N HIS A 68 3.81 -12.31 -11.92
CA HIS A 68 5.13 -11.95 -12.42
C HIS A 68 5.02 -11.21 -13.77
N TYR A 69 5.84 -10.17 -13.96
CA TYR A 69 6.04 -9.50 -15.24
C TYR A 69 7.41 -9.91 -15.80
N PHE A 70 7.42 -10.65 -16.91
CA PHE A 70 8.66 -11.04 -17.59
C PHE A 70 9.40 -9.82 -18.15
N GLY A 71 10.73 -9.90 -18.22
CA GLY A 71 11.61 -8.80 -18.62
C GLY A 71 11.92 -7.84 -17.47
N VAL A 72 10.93 -7.12 -16.96
CA VAL A 72 11.11 -6.12 -15.88
C VAL A 72 11.24 -6.73 -14.48
N GLY A 73 10.81 -7.98 -14.30
CA GLY A 73 11.08 -8.78 -13.11
C GLY A 73 10.16 -8.54 -11.91
N GLY A 74 9.25 -7.56 -11.96
CA GLY A 74 8.29 -7.28 -10.89
C GLY A 74 7.11 -8.26 -10.83
N GLY A 75 6.06 -7.85 -10.12
CA GLY A 75 4.87 -8.67 -9.86
C GLY A 75 4.33 -8.51 -8.45
N THR A 76 3.14 -9.06 -8.23
CA THR A 76 2.49 -9.10 -6.90
C THR A 76 3.38 -9.80 -5.87
N ARG A 77 4.11 -10.85 -6.25
CA ARG A 77 5.03 -11.60 -5.35
C ARG A 77 6.15 -10.72 -4.80
N GLN A 78 6.72 -9.83 -5.61
CA GLN A 78 7.79 -8.93 -5.21
C GLN A 78 7.25 -7.85 -4.26
N PHE A 79 6.07 -7.31 -4.58
CA PHE A 79 5.42 -6.32 -3.74
C PHE A 79 4.97 -6.91 -2.39
N LEU A 80 4.42 -8.12 -2.38
CA LEU A 80 4.02 -8.81 -1.15
C LEU A 80 5.19 -9.01 -0.19
N ARG A 81 6.35 -9.47 -0.69
CA ARG A 81 7.57 -9.63 0.13
C ARG A 81 8.01 -8.31 0.77
N LEU A 82 7.84 -7.18 0.07
CA LEU A 82 8.14 -5.86 0.62
C LEU A 82 7.18 -5.51 1.76
N VAL A 83 5.88 -5.73 1.56
CA VAL A 83 4.84 -5.48 2.57
C VAL A 83 5.05 -6.34 3.82
N GLU A 84 5.30 -7.64 3.64
CA GLU A 84 5.53 -8.59 4.73
C GLU A 84 6.79 -8.24 5.53
N LYS A 85 7.88 -7.86 4.84
CA LYS A 85 9.14 -7.47 5.48
C LYS A 85 9.01 -6.19 6.30
N ASP A 86 8.29 -5.19 5.81
CA ASP A 86 8.05 -3.93 6.54
C ASP A 86 7.12 -4.14 7.72
N GLY A 87 6.12 -5.01 7.57
CA GLY A 87 5.26 -5.47 8.66
C GLY A 87 4.13 -4.52 9.06
N ALA A 88 4.03 -3.32 8.49
CA ALA A 88 3.00 -2.33 8.86
C ALA A 88 1.59 -2.66 8.34
N MET A 89 1.47 -3.39 7.24
CA MET A 89 0.18 -3.75 6.63
C MET A 89 -0.04 -5.26 6.66
N HIS A 90 -1.31 -5.67 6.72
CA HIS A 90 -1.77 -7.03 6.57
C HIS A 90 -2.20 -7.29 5.11
N PRO A 91 -1.55 -8.22 4.39
CA PRO A 91 -1.98 -8.64 3.07
C PRO A 91 -3.05 -9.75 3.13
N GLU A 92 -4.11 -9.60 2.36
CA GLU A 92 -5.19 -10.58 2.20
C GLU A 92 -5.38 -10.86 0.70
N ARG A 93 -5.26 -12.12 0.28
CA ARG A 93 -5.50 -12.48 -1.13
C ARG A 93 -6.99 -12.70 -1.33
N LEU A 94 -7.57 -12.01 -2.31
CA LEU A 94 -9.00 -12.06 -2.59
C LEU A 94 -9.34 -12.97 -3.76
N ASN A 95 -8.50 -13.01 -4.80
CA ASN A 95 -8.76 -13.82 -5.98
C ASN A 95 -7.49 -14.11 -6.79
N ASP A 96 -7.53 -15.21 -7.55
CA ASP A 96 -6.52 -15.60 -8.53
C ASP A 96 -7.21 -15.88 -9.89
N VAL A 97 -6.70 -15.28 -10.95
CA VAL A 97 -7.15 -15.50 -12.33
C VAL A 97 -6.06 -16.25 -13.08
N ALA A 98 -6.29 -17.54 -13.29
CA ALA A 98 -5.40 -18.45 -13.99
C ALA A 98 -6.20 -19.16 -15.11
N ASP A 99 -6.41 -18.44 -16.21
CA ASP A 99 -7.18 -18.90 -17.37
C ASP A 99 -6.37 -19.80 -18.33
N GLY A 100 -5.09 -20.00 -18.05
CA GLY A 100 -4.16 -20.76 -18.92
C GLY A 100 -3.80 -20.05 -20.23
N SER A 101 -4.39 -18.87 -20.50
CA SER A 101 -4.17 -18.09 -21.72
C SER A 101 -3.20 -16.92 -21.48
N SER A 102 -3.08 -16.48 -20.23
CA SER A 102 -2.21 -15.39 -19.78
C SER A 102 -1.42 -15.78 -18.52
N ASN A 103 -0.46 -14.93 -18.13
CA ASN A 103 0.11 -14.98 -16.78
C ASN A 103 -0.99 -14.91 -15.73
N VAL A 104 -0.79 -15.66 -14.64
CA VAL A 104 -1.64 -15.62 -13.44
C VAL A 104 -1.73 -14.19 -12.94
N ARG A 105 -2.96 -13.70 -12.77
CA ARG A 105 -3.24 -12.41 -12.14
C ARG A 105 -3.83 -12.65 -10.76
N GLU A 106 -3.54 -11.76 -9.83
CA GLU A 106 -3.99 -11.88 -8.46
C GLU A 106 -4.64 -10.56 -8.03
N VAL A 107 -5.66 -10.64 -7.19
CA VAL A 107 -6.29 -9.50 -6.53
C VAL A 107 -5.98 -9.58 -5.05
N TRP A 108 -5.41 -8.51 -4.52
CA TRP A 108 -4.97 -8.40 -3.14
C TRP A 108 -5.64 -7.23 -2.45
N LYS A 109 -5.90 -7.40 -1.16
CA LYS A 109 -6.32 -6.37 -0.24
C LYS A 109 -5.22 -6.12 0.79
N PHE A 110 -4.96 -4.86 1.11
CA PHE A 110 -4.05 -4.45 2.17
C PHE A 110 -4.73 -3.47 3.11
N SER A 111 -4.53 -3.65 4.41
CA SER A 111 -4.95 -2.71 5.45
C SER A 111 -3.85 -2.57 6.48
N PHE A 112 -3.81 -1.46 7.22
CA PHE A 112 -2.92 -1.35 8.36
C PHE A 112 -3.23 -2.42 9.42
N LYS A 113 -2.19 -2.87 10.13
CA LYS A 113 -2.34 -3.74 11.31
C LYS A 113 -2.72 -2.94 12.56
#